data_AF-A0AAD7RNX4-F1
#
_entry.id   AF-A0AAD7RNX4-F1
#
_cell.length_a   1.000
_cell.length_b   1.000
_cell.length_c   1.000
_cell.angle_alpha   90.00
_cell.angle_beta   90.00
_cell.angle_gamma   90.00
#
_symmetry.space_group_name_H-M   'P 1'
#
loop_
_entity.id
_entity.type
_entity.pdbx_description
1 polymer ?
#
loop_
_entity_poly.entity_id
_entity_poly.type
_entity_poly.pdbx_seq_one_letter_code
_entity_poly.pdbx_strand_id
1 'polypeptide(L)'
;MTESSSFGQLLCCLCKKWANYRNLGDLYGPYYPPEYTTRLPKNHTQIRQSLLTTKPPPQPLNQDTSELLTQLAQLPRVPLDPEELWAHEGCIVWASAVFLVNGRLYGLKEALAGARDACCSHCEAVGPTLGCYSKGCTLKYHYLCALEAECFLNEDNFSLRCPKHKVSGNNMRGKDKEETEGSFCGNDKRESRSQEKMNEMSEELG
;
A
#
# COMPACT_ATOMS: atom_id res chain seq x y z
N MET A 1 10.41 32.40 -5.17
CA MET A 1 9.28 31.66 -5.76
C MET A 1 8.54 31.04 -4.58
N THR A 2 7.33 31.50 -4.30
CA THR A 2 6.55 31.05 -3.14
C THR A 2 6.11 29.61 -3.38
N GLU A 3 6.79 28.64 -2.76
CA GLU A 3 6.25 27.28 -2.66
C GLU A 3 4.95 27.37 -1.86
N SER A 4 3.84 27.28 -2.57
CA SER A 4 2.51 27.28 -1.97
C SER A 4 2.38 26.01 -1.13
N SER A 5 2.65 26.11 0.18
CA SER A 5 2.40 25.01 1.11
C SER A 5 0.92 24.63 1.02
N SER A 6 0.63 23.49 0.40
CA SER A 6 -0.74 23.00 0.29
C SER A 6 -1.17 22.46 1.66
N PHE A 7 -2.34 22.84 2.16
CA PHE A 7 -2.87 22.30 3.43
C PHE A 7 -3.92 21.25 3.15
N GLY A 8 -3.73 20.04 3.66
CA GLY A 8 -4.63 18.93 3.41
C GLY A 8 -4.63 17.89 4.51
N GLN A 9 -5.39 16.82 4.29
CA GLN A 9 -5.42 15.66 5.18
C GLN A 9 -4.28 14.71 4.83
N LEU A 10 -3.65 14.16 5.85
CA LEU A 10 -2.64 13.13 5.66
C LEU A 10 -3.32 11.80 5.29
N LEU A 11 -3.05 11.29 4.10
CA LEU A 11 -3.64 10.07 3.57
C LEU A 11 -2.57 9.10 3.12
N CYS A 12 -2.86 7.80 3.27
CA CYS A 12 -2.07 6.74 2.67
C CYS A 12 -2.03 6.92 1.15
N CYS A 13 -0.84 6.98 0.57
CA CYS A 13 -0.64 7.13 -0.86
C CYS A 13 -1.17 5.93 -1.66
N LEU A 14 -1.26 4.74 -1.05
CA LEU A 14 -1.68 3.48 -1.67
C LEU A 14 -3.18 3.21 -1.61
N CYS A 15 -3.89 3.61 -0.55
CA CYS A 15 -5.33 3.35 -0.41
C CYS A 15 -6.20 4.61 -0.28
N LYS A 16 -5.57 5.79 -0.22
CA LYS A 16 -6.21 7.11 -0.06
C LYS A 16 -7.11 7.18 1.18
N LYS A 17 -6.74 6.48 2.26
CA LYS A 17 -7.40 6.52 3.56
C LYS A 17 -6.48 7.11 4.61
N TRP A 18 -7.08 7.72 5.62
CA TRP A 18 -6.37 8.33 6.76
C TRP A 18 -5.85 7.26 7.72
N ALA A 19 -5.02 7.68 8.68
CA ALA A 19 -4.52 6.83 9.75
C ALA A 19 -5.65 6.17 10.54
N ASN A 20 -5.45 4.93 10.98
CA ASN A 20 -6.38 4.14 11.78
C ASN A 20 -7.73 3.86 11.10
N TYR A 21 -7.84 4.09 9.78
CA TYR A 21 -9.02 3.70 9.03
C TYR A 21 -9.22 2.18 9.11
N ARG A 22 -10.35 1.75 9.70
CA ARG A 22 -10.71 0.32 9.85
C ARG A 22 -9.55 -0.54 10.42
N ASN A 23 -8.84 -0.02 11.42
CA ASN A 23 -7.73 -0.71 12.08
C ASN A 23 -6.51 -1.01 11.19
N LEU A 24 -6.31 -0.26 10.10
CA LEU A 24 -5.07 -0.34 9.31
C LEU A 24 -3.82 0.22 10.02
N GLY A 25 -3.98 0.74 11.25
CA GLY A 25 -2.92 1.34 12.04
C GLY A 25 -2.54 2.73 11.55
N ASP A 26 -1.41 3.24 12.04
CA ASP A 26 -0.93 4.58 11.71
C ASP A 26 -0.32 4.66 10.29
N LEU A 27 -0.13 5.89 9.83
CA LEU A 27 0.61 6.18 8.60
C LEU A 27 2.09 6.29 8.92
N TYR A 28 2.91 5.53 8.21
CA TYR A 28 4.37 5.58 8.28
C TYR A 28 4.92 6.48 7.18
N GLY A 29 5.99 7.20 7.50
CA GLY A 29 6.61 8.20 6.64
C GLY A 29 7.30 9.31 7.47
N PRO A 30 7.69 10.41 6.82
CA PRO A 30 7.56 10.68 5.39
C PRO A 30 8.58 9.89 4.54
N TYR A 31 8.12 9.26 3.46
CA TYR A 31 8.99 8.69 2.43
C TYR A 31 9.17 9.70 1.30
N TYR A 32 10.41 9.96 0.93
CA TYR A 32 10.77 10.85 -0.16
C TYR A 32 11.57 10.09 -1.23
N PRO A 33 11.39 10.44 -2.52
CA PRO A 33 12.26 9.93 -3.57
C PRO A 33 13.71 10.42 -3.39
N PRO A 34 14.71 9.65 -3.85
CA PRO A 34 16.12 9.98 -3.67
C PRO A 34 16.48 11.38 -4.18
N GLU A 35 15.93 11.78 -5.33
CA GLU A 35 16.24 13.07 -5.97
C GLU A 35 15.77 14.24 -5.11
N TYR A 36 14.65 14.08 -4.40
CA TYR A 36 14.10 15.10 -3.51
C TYR A 36 14.88 15.19 -2.20
N THR A 37 15.31 14.04 -1.64
CA THR A 37 16.07 14.03 -0.38
C THR A 37 17.36 14.85 -0.43
N THR A 38 18.01 14.96 -1.60
CA THR A 38 19.22 15.77 -1.78
C THR A 38 18.98 17.27 -1.62
N ARG A 39 17.73 17.72 -1.78
CA ARG A 39 17.33 19.13 -1.70
C ARG A 39 16.69 19.48 -0.36
N LEU A 40 16.40 18.48 0.47
CA LEU A 40 15.76 18.67 1.75
C LEU A 40 16.70 19.32 2.78
N PRO A 41 16.22 20.32 3.54
CA PRO A 41 16.93 20.81 4.71
C PRO A 41 17.16 19.67 5.72
N LYS A 42 18.34 19.62 6.35
CA LYS A 42 18.73 18.55 7.30
C LYS A 42 17.75 18.35 8.47
N ASN A 43 17.02 19.41 8.85
CA ASN A 43 16.04 19.38 9.95
C ASN A 43 14.59 19.15 9.48
N HIS A 44 14.36 18.99 8.17
CA HIS A 44 13.01 18.91 7.60
C HIS A 44 12.20 17.77 8.22
N THR A 45 12.75 16.56 8.27
CA THR A 45 12.05 15.38 8.80
C THR A 45 11.66 15.52 10.26
N GLN A 46 12.54 16.09 11.10
CA GLN A 46 12.25 16.32 12.53
C GLN A 46 11.14 17.36 12.71
N ILE A 47 11.19 18.45 11.94
CA ILE A 47 10.15 19.49 11.96
C ILE A 47 8.82 18.88 11.50
N ARG A 48 8.82 18.09 10.42
CA ARG A 48 7.62 17.42 9.92
C ARG A 48 7.00 16.50 10.98
N GLN A 49 7.78 15.62 11.61
CA GLN A 49 7.27 14.71 12.66
C GLN A 49 6.65 15.47 13.85
N SER A 50 7.26 16.59 14.26
CA SER A 50 6.70 17.42 15.34
C SER A 50 5.34 18.03 14.99
N LEU A 51 5.11 18.41 13.72
CA LEU A 51 3.85 18.96 13.23
C LEU A 51 2.74 17.91 13.10
N LEU A 52 3.11 16.63 13.04
CA LEU A 52 2.20 15.51 12.80
C LEU A 52 1.80 14.76 14.09
N THR A 53 2.37 15.14 15.24
CA THR A 53 1.97 14.59 16.55
C THR A 53 0.62 15.18 16.96
N THR A 54 -0.46 14.58 16.49
CA THR A 54 -1.82 14.89 16.91
C THR A 54 -2.50 13.63 17.42
N LYS A 55 -3.12 13.72 18.61
CA LYS A 55 -3.90 12.64 19.24
C LYS A 55 -4.93 12.09 18.25
N PRO A 56 -5.05 10.76 18.07
CA PRO A 56 -5.99 10.20 17.10
C PRO A 56 -7.44 10.59 17.46
N PRO A 57 -8.28 10.92 16.48
CA PRO A 57 -9.71 11.12 16.73
C PRO A 57 -10.31 9.80 17.25
N PRO A 58 -11.24 9.85 18.23
CA PRO A 58 -11.89 8.66 18.75
C PRO A 58 -12.67 7.96 17.62
N GLN A 59 -12.54 6.63 17.53
CA GLN A 59 -13.22 5.80 16.54
C GLN A 59 -14.64 5.48 17.01
N PRO A 60 -15.72 5.86 16.30
CA PRO A 60 -17.00 5.21 16.42
C PRO A 60 -17.07 4.02 15.46
N LEU A 61 -17.51 2.89 15.99
CA LEU A 61 -17.63 1.61 15.30
C LEU A 61 -19.00 1.51 14.62
N ASN A 62 -19.39 2.42 13.71
CA ASN A 62 -20.68 2.30 13.02
C ASN A 62 -20.62 2.83 11.58
N GLN A 63 -21.35 2.14 10.70
CA GLN A 63 -21.16 2.10 9.26
C GLN A 63 -22.25 2.93 8.56
N ASP A 64 -21.93 4.17 8.16
CA ASP A 64 -22.70 4.94 7.18
C ASP A 64 -21.80 5.90 6.38
N THR A 65 -22.09 6.09 5.09
CA THR A 65 -21.31 6.96 4.18
C THR A 65 -21.30 8.43 4.60
N SER A 66 -22.35 8.88 5.29
CA SER A 66 -22.45 10.20 5.91
C SER A 66 -21.44 10.39 7.07
N GLU A 67 -21.25 9.34 7.86
CA GLU A 67 -20.35 9.34 9.02
C GLU A 67 -18.87 9.36 8.57
N LEU A 68 -18.56 8.70 7.46
CA LEU A 68 -17.24 8.71 6.82
C LEU A 68 -16.79 10.12 6.38
N LEU A 69 -17.69 10.88 5.73
CA LEU A 69 -17.42 12.25 5.29
C LEU A 69 -17.25 13.20 6.49
N THR A 70 -18.07 13.00 7.52
CA THR A 70 -17.94 13.72 8.79
C THR A 70 -16.60 13.43 9.45
N GLN A 71 -16.17 12.16 9.43
CA GLN A 71 -14.86 11.73 9.93
C GLN A 71 -13.68 12.32 9.19
N LEU A 72 -13.77 12.46 7.87
CA LEU A 72 -12.77 13.18 7.11
C LEU A 72 -12.71 14.66 7.53
N ALA A 73 -13.86 15.33 7.68
CA ALA A 73 -13.91 16.74 8.04
C ALA A 73 -13.26 17.07 9.40
N GLN A 74 -13.26 16.13 10.34
CA GLN A 74 -12.62 16.27 11.66
C GLN A 74 -11.13 15.89 11.69
N LEU A 75 -10.54 15.43 10.58
CA LEU A 75 -9.11 15.12 10.53
C LEU A 75 -8.25 16.40 10.59
N PRO A 76 -7.12 16.37 11.32
CA PRO A 76 -6.16 17.46 11.31
C PRO A 76 -5.71 17.80 9.88
N ARG A 77 -5.79 19.08 9.53
CA ARG A 77 -5.19 19.61 8.31
C ARG A 77 -3.75 20.01 8.61
N VAL A 78 -2.82 19.46 7.87
CA VAL A 78 -1.40 19.73 8.01
C VAL A 78 -0.85 20.31 6.72
N PRO A 79 0.27 21.07 6.76
CA PRO A 79 1.02 21.36 5.56
C PRO A 79 1.37 20.04 4.87
N LEU A 80 1.19 19.97 3.55
CA LEU A 80 1.54 18.83 2.73
C LEU A 80 2.61 19.27 1.75
N ASP A 81 3.66 18.46 1.70
CA ASP A 81 4.67 18.49 0.67
C ASP A 81 4.27 17.49 -0.43
N PRO A 82 4.17 17.91 -1.71
CA PRO A 82 3.77 17.04 -2.81
C PRO A 82 4.68 15.82 -3.03
N GLU A 83 5.95 15.89 -2.63
CA GLU A 83 6.90 14.79 -2.78
C GLU A 83 6.90 13.83 -1.57
N GLU A 84 6.05 14.12 -0.58
CA GLU A 84 5.95 13.38 0.65
C GLU A 84 4.92 12.24 0.58
N LEU A 85 5.41 11.02 0.77
CA LEU A 85 4.57 9.83 0.74
C LEU A 85 4.40 9.25 2.14
N TRP A 86 3.14 8.94 2.48
CA TRP A 86 2.76 8.25 3.70
C TRP A 86 2.00 6.99 3.36
N ALA A 87 2.17 5.92 4.10
CA ALA A 87 1.38 4.71 3.88
C ALA A 87 1.22 3.87 5.14
N HIS A 88 0.12 3.13 5.21
CA HIS A 88 -0.05 2.10 6.24
C HIS A 88 0.94 0.97 6.03
N GLU A 89 1.43 0.39 7.11
CA GLU A 89 2.36 -0.75 7.10
C GLU A 89 1.84 -1.89 6.20
N GLY A 90 0.61 -2.36 6.44
CA GLY A 90 0.01 -3.41 5.62
C GLY A 90 -0.09 -3.05 4.13
N CYS A 91 -0.33 -1.77 3.81
CA CYS A 91 -0.36 -1.35 2.41
C CYS A 91 1.04 -1.43 1.76
N ILE A 92 2.09 -1.04 2.48
CA ILE A 92 3.49 -1.08 2.02
C ILE A 92 3.94 -2.54 1.86
N VAL A 93 3.74 -3.35 2.90
CA VAL A 93 4.22 -4.73 2.99
C VAL A 93 3.67 -5.58 1.84
N TRP A 94 2.38 -5.41 1.52
CA TRP A 94 1.68 -6.15 0.48
C TRP A 94 1.75 -5.52 -0.92
N ALA A 95 2.36 -4.34 -1.07
CA ALA A 95 2.51 -3.73 -2.39
C ALA A 95 3.47 -4.55 -3.27
N SER A 96 3.06 -4.85 -4.51
CA SER A 96 3.78 -5.82 -5.37
C SER A 96 5.18 -5.35 -5.79
N ALA A 97 5.43 -4.04 -5.86
CA ALA A 97 6.71 -3.49 -6.31
C ALA A 97 7.58 -2.88 -5.18
N VAL A 98 7.18 -3.04 -3.90
CA VAL A 98 7.82 -2.32 -2.79
C VAL A 98 8.71 -3.24 -1.95
N PHE A 99 10.00 -2.96 -1.86
CA PHE A 99 10.94 -3.80 -1.12
C PHE A 99 11.72 -2.98 -0.10
N LEU A 100 12.15 -3.66 0.96
CA LEU A 100 12.97 -3.07 2.02
C LEU A 100 14.38 -3.63 1.87
N VAL A 101 15.39 -2.78 1.95
CA VAL A 101 16.81 -3.19 1.95
C VAL A 101 17.52 -2.36 3.00
N ASN A 102 18.15 -3.00 3.98
CA ASN A 102 18.85 -2.32 5.09
C ASN A 102 17.99 -1.23 5.76
N GLY A 103 16.73 -1.54 6.05
CA GLY A 103 15.77 -0.61 6.66
C GLY A 103 15.32 0.55 5.76
N ARG A 104 15.66 0.55 4.46
CA ARG A 104 15.22 1.57 3.49
C ARG A 104 14.18 1.03 2.52
N LEU A 105 13.13 1.81 2.31
CA LEU A 105 12.03 1.47 1.40
C LEU A 105 12.35 1.87 -0.05
N TYR A 106 12.13 0.94 -0.97
CA TYR A 106 12.33 1.13 -2.41
C TYR A 106 11.10 0.68 -3.20
N GLY A 107 10.94 1.20 -4.41
CA GLY A 107 9.88 0.76 -5.32
C GLY A 107 8.50 1.36 -5.05
N LEU A 108 8.37 2.26 -4.06
CA LEU A 108 7.08 2.86 -3.69
C LEU A 108 6.52 3.76 -4.80
N LYS A 109 7.36 4.61 -5.41
CA LYS A 109 6.92 5.47 -6.52
C LYS A 109 6.57 4.65 -7.76
N GLU A 110 7.34 3.62 -8.03
CA GLU A 110 7.13 2.68 -9.13
C GLU A 110 5.83 1.91 -8.94
N ALA A 111 5.53 1.47 -7.71
CA ALA A 111 4.27 0.83 -7.36
C ALA A 111 3.07 1.77 -7.62
N LEU A 112 3.18 3.04 -7.21
CA LEU A 112 2.14 4.05 -7.43
C LEU A 112 1.97 4.35 -8.93
N ALA A 113 3.06 4.53 -9.66
CA ALA A 113 3.04 4.78 -11.09
C ALA A 113 2.41 3.62 -11.87
N GLY A 114 2.80 2.38 -11.57
CA GLY A 114 2.26 1.17 -12.21
C GLY A 114 0.80 0.87 -11.86
N ALA A 115 0.29 1.42 -10.75
CA ALA A 115 -1.10 1.24 -10.33
C ALA A 115 -2.02 2.40 -10.73
N ARG A 116 -1.48 3.49 -11.29
CA ARG A 116 -2.20 4.75 -11.57
C ARG A 116 -3.50 4.55 -12.35
N ASP A 117 -3.46 3.73 -13.39
CA ASP A 117 -4.59 3.51 -14.30
C ASP A 117 -5.27 2.15 -14.07
N ALA A 118 -4.83 1.39 -13.06
CA ALA A 118 -5.44 0.12 -12.71
C ALA A 118 -6.62 0.35 -11.75
N CYS A 119 -7.72 -0.36 -11.95
CA CYS A 119 -8.89 -0.31 -11.05
C CYS A 119 -8.90 -1.50 -10.08
N CYS A 120 -9.29 -1.24 -8.84
CA CYS A 120 -9.46 -2.29 -7.84
C CYS A 120 -10.67 -3.15 -8.17
N SER A 121 -10.51 -4.47 -8.14
CA SER A 121 -11.58 -5.44 -8.42
C SER A 121 -12.63 -5.59 -7.31
N HIS A 122 -12.59 -4.77 -6.26
CA HIS A 122 -13.57 -4.77 -5.16
C HIS A 122 -14.26 -3.41 -5.01
N CYS A 123 -13.49 -2.31 -4.95
CA CYS A 123 -14.05 -0.96 -4.78
C CYS A 123 -14.03 -0.10 -6.04
N GLU A 124 -13.54 -0.63 -7.17
CA GLU A 124 -13.47 0.01 -8.50
C GLU A 124 -12.61 1.28 -8.58
N ALA A 125 -12.13 1.80 -7.45
CA ALA A 125 -11.21 2.92 -7.41
C ALA A 125 -9.83 2.58 -7.98
N VAL A 126 -9.15 3.60 -8.51
CA VAL A 126 -7.80 3.47 -9.08
C VAL A 126 -6.72 3.33 -8.01
N GLY A 127 -5.57 2.77 -8.38
CA GLY A 127 -4.40 2.65 -7.50
C GLY A 127 -4.19 1.33 -6.73
N PRO A 128 -4.75 0.16 -7.10
CA PRO A 128 -4.43 -1.09 -6.41
C PRO A 128 -3.00 -1.56 -6.72
N THR A 129 -2.21 -1.79 -5.68
CA THR A 129 -0.82 -2.27 -5.81
C THR A 129 -0.64 -3.76 -5.52
N LEU A 130 -1.69 -4.48 -5.11
CA LEU A 130 -1.64 -5.90 -4.80
C LEU A 130 -2.38 -6.71 -5.89
N GLY A 131 -1.63 -7.49 -6.67
CA GLY A 131 -2.16 -8.31 -7.75
C GLY A 131 -2.23 -9.80 -7.40
N CYS A 132 -3.19 -10.51 -7.99
CA CYS A 132 -3.26 -11.96 -7.87
C CYS A 132 -2.01 -12.62 -8.50
N TYR A 133 -1.46 -13.63 -7.81
CA TYR A 133 -0.26 -14.35 -8.25
C TYR A 133 -0.53 -15.41 -9.32
N SER A 134 -1.79 -15.74 -9.60
CA SER A 134 -2.12 -16.68 -10.68
C SER A 134 -1.70 -16.13 -12.04
N LYS A 135 -1.00 -16.96 -12.83
CA LYS A 135 -0.60 -16.61 -14.20
C LYS A 135 -1.83 -16.20 -15.02
N GLY A 136 -1.70 -15.09 -15.75
CA GLY A 136 -2.79 -14.52 -16.56
C GLY A 136 -3.92 -13.84 -15.77
N CYS A 137 -3.91 -13.85 -14.43
CA CYS A 137 -4.95 -13.19 -13.66
C CYS A 137 -4.69 -11.68 -13.57
N THR A 138 -5.68 -10.89 -14.02
CA THR A 138 -5.62 -9.42 -14.02
C THR A 138 -6.26 -8.78 -12.79
N LEU A 139 -6.78 -9.59 -11.86
CA LEU A 139 -7.45 -9.09 -10.66
C LEU A 139 -6.44 -8.43 -9.71
N LYS A 140 -6.76 -7.19 -9.32
CA LYS A 140 -5.92 -6.32 -8.49
C LYS A 140 -6.76 -5.71 -7.38
N TYR A 141 -6.17 -5.55 -6.21
CA TYR A 141 -6.84 -5.09 -5.01
C TYR A 141 -5.98 -4.07 -4.26
N HIS A 142 -6.65 -3.17 -3.53
CA HIS A 142 -6.00 -2.55 -2.37
C HIS A 142 -5.83 -3.62 -1.28
N TYR A 143 -4.89 -3.42 -0.36
CA TYR A 143 -4.67 -4.36 0.74
C TYR A 143 -5.96 -4.64 1.53
N LEU A 144 -6.64 -3.60 2.03
CA LEU A 144 -7.89 -3.78 2.77
C LEU A 144 -9.00 -4.42 1.92
N CYS A 145 -9.11 -4.00 0.66
CA CYS A 145 -10.09 -4.58 -0.27
C CYS A 145 -9.85 -6.06 -0.55
N ALA A 146 -8.60 -6.52 -0.48
CA ALA A 146 -8.29 -7.94 -0.59
C ALA A 146 -8.81 -8.73 0.61
N LEU A 147 -8.70 -8.17 1.82
CA LEU A 147 -9.26 -8.77 3.03
C LEU A 147 -10.78 -8.83 2.96
N GLU A 148 -11.42 -7.73 2.56
CA GLU A 148 -12.88 -7.61 2.43
C GLU A 148 -13.46 -8.49 1.32
N ALA A 149 -12.71 -8.67 0.22
CA ALA A 149 -13.07 -9.59 -0.85
C ALA A 149 -12.70 -11.05 -0.55
N GLU A 150 -12.29 -11.37 0.68
CA GLU A 150 -11.92 -12.73 1.11
C GLU A 150 -10.82 -13.40 0.28
N CYS A 151 -9.90 -12.60 -0.28
CA CYS A 151 -8.71 -13.10 -0.95
C CYS A 151 -7.85 -13.90 0.03
N PHE A 152 -7.11 -14.89 -0.48
CA PHE A 152 -6.10 -15.59 0.30
C PHE A 152 -4.77 -14.85 0.19
N LEU A 153 -4.25 -14.41 1.34
CA LEU A 153 -2.97 -13.74 1.48
C LEU A 153 -1.99 -14.73 2.09
N ASN A 154 -0.93 -15.08 1.36
CA ASN A 154 0.15 -15.95 1.85
C ASN A 154 1.25 -15.08 2.43
N GLU A 155 1.46 -15.16 3.74
CA GLU A 155 2.45 -14.35 4.47
C GLU A 155 3.90 -14.81 4.22
N ASP A 156 4.12 -16.11 3.99
CA ASP A 156 5.45 -16.67 3.73
C ASP A 156 6.12 -16.05 2.50
N ASN A 157 5.32 -15.75 1.48
CA ASN A 157 5.82 -15.18 0.22
C ASN A 157 5.15 -13.87 -0.21
N PHE A 158 4.32 -13.27 0.66
CA PHE A 158 3.57 -12.04 0.40
C PHE A 158 2.79 -12.07 -0.93
N SER A 159 2.20 -13.21 -1.27
CA SER A 159 1.40 -13.38 -2.49
C SER A 159 -0.10 -13.38 -2.21
N LEU A 160 -0.88 -12.85 -3.15
CA LEU A 160 -2.34 -12.87 -3.09
C LEU A 160 -2.91 -13.88 -4.10
N ARG A 161 -3.90 -14.66 -3.67
CA ARG A 161 -4.82 -15.41 -4.54
C ARG A 161 -6.21 -14.82 -4.39
N CYS A 162 -6.78 -14.33 -5.49
CA CYS A 162 -8.13 -13.80 -5.51
C CYS A 162 -9.16 -14.92 -5.27
N PRO A 163 -10.44 -14.62 -4.99
CA PRO A 163 -11.46 -15.64 -4.73
C PRO A 163 -11.62 -16.65 -5.87
N LYS A 164 -11.35 -16.24 -7.12
CA LYS A 164 -11.37 -17.14 -8.28
C LYS A 164 -10.23 -18.18 -8.27
N HIS A 165 -9.14 -17.90 -7.55
CA HIS A 165 -7.94 -18.73 -7.49
C HIS A 165 -7.55 -19.12 -6.06
N LYS A 166 -8.43 -18.87 -5.09
CA LYS A 166 -8.32 -19.39 -3.73
C LYS A 166 -8.60 -20.89 -3.85
N VAL A 167 -7.54 -21.68 -3.93
CA VAL A 167 -7.67 -23.14 -4.00
C VAL A 167 -8.21 -23.58 -2.64
N SER A 168 -9.52 -23.76 -2.56
CA SER A 168 -10.12 -24.55 -1.47
C SER A 168 -9.44 -25.90 -1.52
N GLY A 169 -8.81 -26.32 -0.42
CA GLY A 169 -8.05 -27.57 -0.35
C GLY A 169 -8.89 -28.78 -0.72
N ASN A 170 -8.98 -29.07 -2.01
CA ASN A 170 -9.00 -30.39 -2.64
C ASN A 170 -9.13 -30.23 -4.16
N ASN A 171 -8.23 -30.94 -4.84
CA ASN A 171 -8.22 -31.28 -6.26
C ASN A 171 -7.43 -30.36 -7.20
N MET A 172 -6.17 -30.76 -7.42
CA MET A 172 -5.47 -30.54 -8.69
C MET A 172 -6.32 -31.06 -9.85
N ARG A 173 -6.65 -30.17 -10.80
CA ARG A 173 -6.60 -30.45 -12.25
C ARG A 173 -6.89 -29.17 -13.02
N GLY A 174 -5.89 -28.76 -13.80
CA GLY A 174 -5.94 -27.60 -14.66
C GLY A 174 -7.10 -27.66 -15.65
N LYS A 175 -7.62 -26.47 -15.95
CA LYS A 175 -8.26 -26.17 -17.21
C LYS A 175 -7.79 -24.79 -17.63
N ASP A 176 -6.76 -24.81 -18.45
CA ASP A 176 -6.30 -23.69 -19.23
C ASP A 176 -7.41 -23.32 -20.24
N LYS A 177 -7.72 -22.03 -20.36
CA LYS A 177 -8.40 -21.47 -21.53
C LYS A 177 -7.77 -20.12 -21.87
N GLU A 178 -7.29 -20.06 -23.11
CA GLU A 178 -6.77 -18.94 -23.93
C GLU A 178 -7.19 -17.53 -23.47
N GLU A 179 -6.23 -16.66 -23.18
CA GLU A 179 -5.48 -15.79 -24.12
C GLU A 179 -6.30 -14.60 -24.63
N THR A 180 -5.96 -13.42 -24.11
CA THR A 180 -6.03 -12.15 -24.83
C THR A 180 -4.76 -11.37 -24.49
N GLU A 181 -4.03 -11.03 -25.54
CA GLU A 181 -2.73 -10.40 -25.55
C GLU A 181 -2.78 -8.99 -24.94
N GLY A 182 -1.89 -8.69 -23.99
CA GLY A 182 -1.81 -7.36 -23.42
C GLY A 182 -0.93 -7.20 -22.18
N SER A 183 0.37 -7.04 -22.44
CA SER A 183 1.41 -6.42 -21.59
C SER A 183 2.26 -7.35 -20.70
N PHE A 184 3.56 -7.26 -20.99
CA PHE A 184 4.67 -8.07 -20.53
C PHE A 184 4.81 -8.08 -18.99
N CYS A 185 4.92 -9.27 -18.44
CA CYS A 185 5.14 -9.55 -17.03
C CYS A 185 6.63 -9.50 -16.67
N GLY A 186 6.93 -9.01 -15.47
CA GLY A 186 8.23 -9.18 -14.81
C GLY A 186 8.01 -9.72 -13.41
N ASN A 187 7.65 -11.00 -13.31
CA ASN A 187 7.33 -11.68 -12.04
C ASN A 187 8.53 -12.45 -11.47
N ASP A 188 9.64 -12.58 -12.21
CA ASP A 188 10.80 -13.40 -11.84
C ASP A 188 11.60 -12.87 -10.63
N LYS A 189 11.40 -11.62 -10.23
CA LYS A 189 12.03 -11.05 -9.01
C LYS A 189 11.28 -11.35 -7.71
N ARG A 190 10.13 -12.02 -7.77
CA ARG A 190 9.24 -12.23 -6.61
C ARG A 190 9.73 -13.36 -5.69
N GLU A 191 10.32 -14.41 -6.25
CA GLU A 191 10.81 -15.58 -5.50
C GLU A 191 12.04 -15.21 -4.63
N SER A 192 12.94 -14.37 -5.15
CA SER A 192 14.11 -13.88 -4.42
C SER A 192 13.75 -12.94 -3.26
N ARG A 193 12.63 -12.21 -3.35
CA ARG A 193 12.16 -11.22 -2.37
C ARG A 193 11.52 -11.83 -1.11
N SER A 194 11.06 -13.07 -1.18
CA SER A 194 10.52 -13.81 -0.05
C SER A 194 11.63 -14.40 0.84
N GLN A 195 12.78 -14.75 0.25
CA GLN A 195 13.91 -15.34 0.97
C GLN A 195 14.74 -14.32 1.76
N GLU A 196 14.95 -13.10 1.24
CA GLU A 196 15.61 -12.02 2.01
C GLU A 196 14.78 -11.56 3.22
N LYS A 197 13.44 -11.44 3.08
CA LYS A 197 12.55 -10.98 4.17
C LYS A 197 12.45 -11.95 5.35
N MET A 198 12.59 -13.26 5.13
CA MET A 198 12.61 -14.24 6.23
C MET A 198 14.00 -14.31 6.89
N ASN A 199 15.08 -14.09 6.15
CA ASN A 199 16.43 -14.07 6.72
C ASN A 199 16.65 -12.82 7.59
N GLU A 200 16.26 -11.63 7.14
CA GLU A 200 16.44 -10.40 7.93
C GLU A 200 15.59 -10.36 9.21
N MET A 201 14.37 -10.93 9.20
CA MET A 201 13.50 -10.94 10.39
C MET A 201 13.88 -12.02 11.42
N SER A 202 14.62 -13.05 11.01
CA SER A 202 15.13 -14.08 11.93
C SER A 202 16.47 -13.70 12.58
N GLU A 203 17.22 -12.77 11.99
CA GLU A 203 18.49 -12.27 12.55
C GLU A 203 18.30 -11.11 13.57
N GLU A 204 17.15 -10.43 13.62
CA GLU A 204 16.87 -9.37 14.62
C GLU A 204 16.19 -9.85 15.91
N LEU A 205 15.88 -11.15 16.03
CA LEU A 205 15.35 -11.77 17.26
C LEU A 205 16.32 -12.79 17.90
N GLY A 206 17.58 -12.82 17.44
CA GLY A 206 18.67 -13.67 17.94
C GLY A 206 19.70 -12.89 18.77
#